data_AF-A0A0N1ND65-F1
#
_entry.id   AF-A0A0N1ND65-F1
#
_cell.length_a   1.000
_cell.length_b   1.000
_cell.length_c   1.000
_cell.angle_alpha   90.00
_cell.angle_beta   90.00
_cell.angle_gamma   90.00
#
_symmetry.space_group_name_H-M   'P 1'
#
loop_
_entity.id
_entity.type
_entity.pdbx_description
1 polymer ?
#
loop_
_entity_poly.entity_id
_entity_poly.type
_entity_poly.pdbx_seq_one_letter_code
_entity_poly.pdbx_strand_id
1 'polypeptide(L)' 'MDMVSVLKKALSEASEIPVESLQDDAALEQQGISSFQLVTAYVWLENELDISFQGDQMPYSTTVTIAELAKVVEEIRVGA' A
#
# COMPACT_ATOMS: atom_id res chain seq x y z
N MET A 1 12.36 6.94 6.72
CA MET A 1 11.80 6.62 5.41
C MET A 1 10.33 6.97 5.49
N ASP A 2 9.76 7.64 4.49
CA ASP A 2 8.34 7.98 4.49
C ASP A 2 7.52 6.82 3.93
N MET A 3 6.69 6.19 4.76
CA MET A 3 5.91 5.02 4.38
C MET A 3 4.86 5.35 3.31
N VAL A 4 4.34 6.58 3.29
CA VAL A 4 3.40 7.02 2.26
C VAL A 4 4.08 7.00 0.89
N SER A 5 5.28 7.57 0.79
CA SER A 5 6.07 7.57 -0.46
C SER A 5 6.38 6.14 -0.95
N VAL A 6 6.72 5.22 -0.04
CA VAL A 6 7.01 3.83 -0.36
C VAL A 6 5.76 3.10 -0.84
N LEU A 7 4.64 3.27 -0.15
CA LEU A 7 3.36 2.68 -0.54
C LEU A 7 2.88 3.23 -1.89
N LYS A 8 3.03 4.52 -2.15
CA LYS A 8 2.73 5.09 -3.47
C LYS A 8 3.57 4.48 -4.59
N LYS A 9 4.86 4.25 -4.34
CA LYS A 9 5.73 3.57 -5.30
C LYS A 9 5.23 2.14 -5.58
N ALA A 10 4.91 1.38 -4.54
CA ALA A 10 4.37 0.02 -4.68
C ALA A 10 3.05 -0.01 -5.47
N LEU A 11 2.12 0.88 -5.14
CA LEU A 11 0.84 0.99 -5.83
C LEU A 11 1.01 1.48 -7.28
N SER A 12 1.94 2.41 -7.51
CA SER A 12 2.28 2.89 -8.86
C SER A 12 2.84 1.77 -9.74
N GLU A 13 3.77 0.98 -9.22
CA GLU A 13 4.32 -0.19 -9.94
C GLU A 13 3.25 -1.25 -10.21
N ALA A 14 2.32 -1.48 -9.28
CA ALA A 14 1.25 -2.47 -9.44
C ALA A 14 0.12 -2.03 -10.39
N SER A 15 -0.16 -0.72 -10.46
CA SER A 15 -1.32 -0.19 -11.20
C SER A 15 -0.97 0.54 -12.49
N GLU A 16 0.32 0.77 -12.76
CA GLU A 16 0.83 1.63 -13.84
C GLU A 16 0.35 3.10 -13.74
N ILE A 17 -0.18 3.50 -12.58
CA ILE A 17 -0.58 4.88 -12.28
C ILE A 17 0.66 5.66 -11.82
N PRO A 18 0.96 6.85 -12.36
CA PRO A 18 2.11 7.65 -11.91
C PRO A 18 2.00 8.03 -10.42
N VAL A 19 3.11 7.96 -9.68
CA VAL A 19 3.19 8.26 -8.24
C VAL A 19 2.58 9.63 -7.90
N GLU A 20 2.82 10.63 -8.75
CA GLU A 20 2.33 12.00 -8.61
C GLU A 20 0.80 12.14 -8.77
N SER A 21 0.15 11.14 -9.36
CA SER A 21 -1.31 11.12 -9.56
C SER A 21 -2.04 10.49 -8.37
N LEU A 22 -1.31 9.79 -7.49
CA LEU A 22 -1.87 9.16 -6.30
C LEU A 22 -2.06 10.18 -5.17
N GLN A 23 -3.24 10.14 -4.58
CA GLN A 23 -3.69 10.99 -3.49
C GLN A 23 -3.72 10.21 -2.17
N ASP A 24 -3.23 10.85 -1.12
CA ASP A 24 -2.99 10.21 0.19
C ASP A 24 -4.31 9.87 0.89
N ASP A 25 -5.29 10.77 0.78
CA ASP A 25 -6.55 10.75 1.51
C ASP A 25 -7.76 10.30 0.66
N ALA A 26 -7.54 9.93 -0.60
CA ALA A 26 -8.59 9.37 -1.45
C ALA A 26 -8.63 7.85 -1.31
N ALA A 27 -9.83 7.27 -1.35
CA ALA A 27 -9.98 5.82 -1.33
C ALA A 27 -9.30 5.20 -2.56
N LEU A 28 -8.62 4.05 -2.38
CA LEU A 28 -7.87 3.39 -3.46
C LEU A 28 -8.72 3.14 -4.70
N GLU A 29 -9.98 2.71 -4.53
CA GLU A 29 -10.89 2.45 -5.65
C GLU A 29 -11.24 3.71 -6.46
N GLN A 30 -11.27 4.88 -5.82
CA GLN A 30 -11.53 6.16 -6.50
C GLN A 30 -10.35 6.58 -7.39
N GLN A 31 -9.18 6.02 -7.11
CA GLN A 31 -7.94 6.24 -7.85
C GLN A 31 -7.72 5.19 -8.94
N GLY A 32 -8.64 4.22 -9.10
CA GLY A 32 -8.51 3.13 -10.07
C GLY A 32 -7.67 1.94 -9.58
N ILE A 33 -7.39 1.86 -8.27
CA ILE A 33 -6.67 0.74 -7.67
C ILE A 33 -7.67 -0.34 -7.26
N SER A 34 -7.53 -1.50 -7.87
CA SER A 34 -8.28 -2.72 -7.57
C SER A 34 -7.65 -3.53 -6.45
N SER A 35 -8.42 -4.44 -5.84
CA SER A 35 -7.92 -5.37 -4.81
C SER A 35 -6.77 -6.23 -5.32
N PHE A 36 -6.73 -6.57 -6.61
CA PHE A 36 -5.61 -7.30 -7.21
C PHE A 36 -4.32 -6.47 -7.20
N GLN A 37 -4.39 -5.22 -7.64
CA GLN A 37 -3.24 -4.31 -7.63
C GLN A 37 -2.77 -4.01 -6.20
N LEU A 38 -3.71 -3.91 -5.25
CA LEU A 38 -3.40 -3.76 -3.83
C LEU A 38 -2.59 -4.94 -3.28
N VAL A 39 -3.01 -6.18 -3.58
CA VAL A 39 -2.25 -7.38 -3.17
C VAL A 39 -0.88 -7.44 -3.84
N THR A 40 -0.77 -7.08 -5.12
CA THR A 40 0.52 -6.99 -5.82
C THR A 40 1.45 -5.98 -5.15
N ALA A 41 0.91 -4.83 -4.73
CA ALA A 41 1.68 -3.83 -3.96
C ALA A 41 2.14 -4.37 -2.61
N TYR A 42 1.36 -5.22 -1.93
CA TYR A 42 1.78 -5.85 -0.68
C TYR A 42 2.95 -6.81 -0.88
N VAL A 43 2.89 -7.67 -1.90
CA VAL A 43 4.01 -8.56 -2.23
C VAL A 43 5.26 -7.75 -2.54
N TRP A 44 5.13 -6.62 -3.24
CA TRP A 44 6.25 -5.72 -3.49
C TRP A 44 6.83 -5.16 -2.19
N LEU A 45 5.97 -4.69 -1.27
CA LEU A 45 6.38 -4.14 0.02
C LEU A 45 7.09 -5.16 0.92
N GLU A 46 6.64 -6.42 0.93
CA GLU A 46 7.32 -7.50 1.66
C GLU A 46 8.77 -7.65 1.21
N ASN A 47 9.00 -7.62 -0.10
CA ASN A 47 10.35 -7.73 -0.68
C ASN A 47 11.19 -6.47 -0.43
N GLU A 48 10.63 -5.27 -0.58
CA GLU A 48 11.37 -4.01 -0.40
C GLU A 48 11.74 -3.75 1.06
N LEU A 49 10.86 -4.14 2.00
CA LEU A 49 11.01 -3.86 3.43
C LEU A 49 11.62 -5.02 4.21
N ASP A 50 11.85 -6.18 3.58
CA ASP A 50 12.26 -7.43 4.22
C ASP A 50 11.32 -7.82 5.39
N ILE A 51 10.02 -7.67 5.16
CA ILE A 51 8.95 -8.03 6.12
C ILE A 51 8.03 -9.09 5.51
N SER A 52 7.25 -9.77 6.36
CA SER A 52 6.19 -10.66 5.91
C SER A 52 4.87 -10.24 6.56
N PHE A 53 3.88 -9.95 5.73
CA PHE A 53 2.52 -9.66 6.16
C PHE A 53 1.78 -10.96 6.46
N GLN A 54 1.23 -11.07 7.66
CA GLN A 54 0.27 -12.15 7.94
C GLN A 54 -1.11 -11.77 7.39
N GLY A 55 -1.86 -12.78 6.93
CA GLY A 55 -3.08 -12.59 6.15
C GLY A 55 -4.23 -11.85 6.84
N ASP A 56 -4.14 -11.60 8.15
CA ASP A 56 -5.11 -10.84 8.93
C ASP A 56 -4.63 -9.41 9.28
N GLN A 57 -3.36 -9.08 9.03
CA GLN A 57 -2.77 -7.78 9.39
C GLN A 57 -3.02 -6.70 8.34
N MET A 58 -3.17 -7.07 7.08
CA MET A 58 -3.33 -6.12 5.98
C MET A 58 -4.78 -6.01 5.53
N PRO A 59 -5.33 -4.80 5.36
CA PRO A 59 -6.68 -4.64 4.83
C PRO A 59 -6.69 -4.95 3.33
N TYR A 60 -7.67 -5.74 2.87
CA TYR A 60 -7.85 -6.05 1.44
C TYR A 60 -8.93 -5.20 0.76
N SER A 61 -9.58 -4.31 1.52
CA SER A 61 -10.59 -3.39 1.01
C SER A 61 -9.93 -2.24 0.25
N THR A 62 -10.48 -1.89 -0.91
CA THR A 62 -10.09 -0.70 -1.69
C THR A 62 -10.76 0.59 -1.21
N THR A 63 -11.59 0.51 -0.16
CA THR A 63 -12.23 1.67 0.46
C THR A 63 -11.30 2.44 1.39
N VAL A 64 -10.13 1.87 1.73
CA VAL A 64 -9.10 2.52 2.55
C VAL A 64 -8.31 3.53 1.73
N THR A 65 -7.60 4.42 2.42
CA THR A 65 -6.70 5.43 1.83
C THR A 65 -5.23 5.00 1.93
N ILE A 66 -4.36 5.65 1.15
CA ILE A 66 -2.90 5.42 1.20
C ILE A 66 -2.36 5.82 2.57
N ALA A 67 -2.83 6.93 3.15
CA ALA A 67 -2.41 7.38 4.47
C ALA A 67 -2.77 6.39 5.59
N GLU A 68 -3.94 5.75 5.52
CA GLU A 68 -4.35 4.71 6.46
C GLU A 68 -3.51 3.45 6.30
N LEU A 69 -3.32 3.00 5.07
CA LEU A 69 -2.48 1.83 4.77
C LEU A 69 -1.03 2.03 5.23
N ALA A 70 -0.45 3.20 5.00
CA ALA A 70 0.91 3.51 5.41
C ALA A 70 1.08 3.39 6.94
N LYS A 71 0.06 3.76 7.73
CA LYS A 71 0.09 3.57 9.18
C LYS A 71 0.12 2.09 9.56
N VAL A 72 -0.73 1.28 8.93
CA VAL A 72 -0.79 -0.17 9.18
C VAL A 72 0.56 -0.83 8.85
N VAL A 73 1.15 -0.52 7.68
CA VAL A 73 2.45 -1.08 7.29
C VAL A 73 3.57 -0.66 8.24
N GLU A 74 3.58 0.60 8.68
CA GLU A 74 4.59 1.09 9.64
C GLU A 74 4.42 0.41 11.01
N GLU A 75 3.19 0.20 11.49
CA GLU A 75 2.92 -0.54 12.73
C GLU A 75 3.44 -1.98 12.67
N ILE A 76 3.21 -2.68 11.54
CA ILE A 76 3.71 -4.04 11.33
C ILE A 76 5.24 -4.04 11.31
N ARG A 77 5.86 -3.11 10.60
CA ARG A 77 7.32 -3.00 10.46
C ARG A 77 8.01 -2.72 11.79
N VAL A 78 7.41 -1.92 12.68
CA VAL A 78 7.95 -1.62 14.01
C VAL A 78 7.72 -2.78 14.99
N GLY A 79 6.67 -3.58 14.77
CA GLY A 79 6.36 -4.75 15.59
C GLY A 79 7.04 -6.06 15.18
N ALA A 80 7.66 -6.12 14.00
CA ALA A 80 8.43 -7.25 13.46
C ALA A 80 9.87 -7.26 14.00
#